data_AF-A0A956M2J6-F1
#
_entry.id   AF-A0A956M2J6-F1
#
_cell.length_a   1.000
_cell.length_b   1.000
_cell.length_c   1.000
_cell.angle_alpha   90.00
_cell.angle_beta   90.00
_cell.angle_gamma   90.00
#
_symmetry.space_group_name_H-M   'P 1'
#
loop_
_entity.id
_entity.type
_entity.pdbx_description
1 polymer ?
#
loop_
_entity_poly.entity_id
_entity_poly.type
_entity_poly.pdbx_seq_one_letter_code
_entity_poly.pdbx_strand_id
1 'polypeptide(L)'
;MLLFAIGFFSLLGQVVLLRELTVASYGNDLVLAFSIGGWMFWSAVGVLTGRVLRPLVHRPRREPGAPSGAAASGPALPSWARRKEPRVATRASVSALVLAVSALLPLALVFVRGSHRILGGVPGAFLTPGRQWIAITMALLPVAAVLGLLFQWAAERYVSTGRSLARAYAIESSGGACGGLFASIALSCGMSVLLQALIGSLGAALLVLAERRPLRPRLVAGFLAALYLLA
;
A
#
# COMPACT_ATOMS: atom_id res chain seq x y z
N MET A 1 -1.45 -11.80 8.76
CA MET A 1 -0.65 -10.68 9.29
C MET A 1 -0.30 -9.68 8.21
N LEU A 2 0.36 -10.08 7.12
CA LEU A 2 0.71 -9.14 6.04
C LEU A 2 -0.49 -8.37 5.46
N LEU A 3 -1.60 -9.04 5.10
CA LEU A 3 -2.82 -8.36 4.59
C LEU A 3 -3.41 -7.35 5.59
N PHE A 4 -3.44 -7.70 6.88
CA PHE A 4 -3.92 -6.80 7.93
C PHE A 4 -3.05 -5.55 8.01
N ALA A 5 -1.72 -5.73 8.01
CA ALA A 5 -0.79 -4.60 8.02
C ALA A 5 -0.91 -3.72 6.78
N ILE A 6 -1.07 -4.32 5.59
CA ILE A 6 -1.30 -3.58 4.34
C ILE A 6 -2.55 -2.71 4.48
N GLY A 7 -3.67 -3.27 4.95
CA GLY A 7 -4.89 -2.50 5.21
C GLY A 7 -4.67 -1.37 6.21
N PHE A 8 -4.02 -1.66 7.33
CA PHE A 8 -3.70 -0.67 8.38
C PHE A 8 -2.91 0.52 7.84
N PHE A 9 -1.78 0.26 7.16
CA PHE A 9 -0.95 1.34 6.62
C PHE A 9 -1.59 2.03 5.41
N SER A 10 -2.42 1.32 4.63
CA SER A 10 -3.15 1.90 3.50
C SER A 10 -4.15 2.96 3.98
N LEU A 11 -5.00 2.63 4.96
CA LEU A 11 -5.98 3.58 5.49
C LEU A 11 -5.34 4.69 6.33
N LEU A 12 -4.30 4.37 7.11
CA LEU A 12 -3.52 5.38 7.82
C LEU A 12 -2.92 6.39 6.82
N GLY A 13 -2.27 5.89 5.77
CA GLY A 13 -1.68 6.73 4.72
C GLY A 13 -2.73 7.56 3.98
N GLN A 14 -3.90 6.99 3.70
CA GLN A 14 -5.03 7.70 3.11
C GLN A 14 -5.48 8.87 3.99
N VAL A 15 -5.80 8.62 5.26
CA VAL A 15 -6.29 9.67 6.19
C VAL A 15 -5.27 10.80 6.33
N VAL A 16 -4.00 10.44 6.55
CA VAL A 16 -2.89 11.37 6.70
C VAL A 16 -2.72 12.25 5.46
N LEU A 17 -2.69 11.64 4.26
CA LEU A 17 -2.44 12.36 3.01
C LEU A 17 -3.64 13.22 2.59
N LEU A 18 -4.87 12.70 2.73
CA LEU A 18 -6.09 13.48 2.46
C LEU A 18 -6.23 14.68 3.40
N ARG A 19 -5.87 14.51 4.67
CA ARG A 19 -5.86 15.61 5.64
C ARG A 19 -4.86 16.68 5.25
N GLU A 20 -3.63 16.30 4.91
CA GLU A 20 -2.62 17.27 4.50
C GLU A 20 -3.00 17.99 3.21
N LEU A 21 -3.56 17.27 2.22
CA LEU A 21 -4.07 17.88 0.98
C LEU A 21 -5.18 18.88 1.25
N THR A 22 -6.09 18.56 2.18
CA THR A 22 -7.19 19.45 2.59
C THR A 22 -6.64 20.70 3.27
N VAL A 23 -5.66 20.57 4.16
CA VAL A 23 -5.00 21.71 4.83
C VAL A 23 -4.23 22.58 3.84
N ALA A 24 -3.43 21.97 2.96
CA ALA A 24 -2.70 22.67 1.90
C ALA A 24 -3.60 23.39 0.89
N SER A 25 -4.87 22.98 0.85
CA SER A 25 -5.91 23.50 -0.03
C SER A 25 -6.96 24.35 0.70
N TYR A 26 -6.70 24.73 1.95
CA TYR A 26 -7.59 25.56 2.79
C TYR A 26 -9.02 25.01 2.96
N GLY A 27 -9.19 23.69 2.98
CA GLY A 27 -10.45 23.08 3.38
C GLY A 27 -11.57 23.08 2.33
N ASN A 28 -11.26 23.24 1.05
CA ASN A 28 -12.26 23.18 -0.03
C ASN A 28 -12.88 21.77 -0.16
N ASP A 29 -14.21 21.66 -0.09
CA ASP A 29 -14.92 20.38 -0.23
C ASP A 29 -14.68 19.70 -1.58
N LEU A 30 -14.51 20.47 -2.65
CA LEU A 30 -14.17 19.93 -3.97
C LEU A 30 -12.82 19.20 -3.94
N VAL A 31 -11.86 19.69 -3.16
CA VAL A 31 -10.55 19.05 -3.02
C VAL A 31 -10.70 17.72 -2.33
N LEU A 32 -11.53 17.63 -1.28
CA LEU A 32 -11.78 16.36 -0.60
C LEU A 32 -12.43 15.35 -1.56
N ALA A 33 -13.47 15.75 -2.29
CA ALA A 33 -14.16 14.89 -3.24
C ALA A 33 -13.23 14.33 -4.31
N PHE A 34 -12.43 15.20 -4.93
CA PHE A 34 -11.46 14.77 -5.94
C PHE A 34 -10.27 14.01 -5.35
N SER A 35 -9.87 14.28 -4.12
CA SER A 35 -8.79 13.53 -3.50
C SER A 35 -9.24 12.10 -3.17
N ILE A 36 -10.47 11.91 -2.69
CA ILE A 36 -11.06 10.58 -2.51
C ILE A 36 -11.25 9.88 -3.86
N GLY A 37 -11.82 10.58 -4.85
CA GLY A 37 -12.00 10.03 -6.20
C GLY A 37 -10.66 9.65 -6.85
N GLY A 38 -9.66 10.52 -6.72
CA GLY A 38 -8.30 10.29 -7.20
C GLY A 38 -7.62 9.11 -6.49
N TRP A 39 -7.79 8.98 -5.18
CA TRP A 39 -7.29 7.83 -4.43
C TRP A 39 -7.85 6.52 -4.99
N MET A 40 -9.17 6.43 -5.16
CA MET A 40 -9.83 5.24 -5.69
C MET A 40 -9.43 4.95 -7.13
N PHE A 41 -9.37 5.99 -7.97
CA PHE A 41 -8.95 5.89 -9.36
C PHE A 41 -7.52 5.35 -9.49
N TRP A 42 -6.56 5.94 -8.77
CA TRP A 42 -5.16 5.54 -8.87
C TRP A 42 -4.90 4.17 -8.24
N SER A 43 -5.60 3.79 -7.17
CA SER A 43 -5.55 2.41 -6.66
C SER A 43 -6.08 1.40 -7.68
N ALA A 44 -7.15 1.71 -8.41
CA ALA A 44 -7.62 0.87 -9.51
C ALA A 44 -6.59 0.75 -10.64
N VAL A 45 -5.94 1.85 -11.04
CA VAL A 45 -4.82 1.85 -12.00
C VAL A 45 -3.67 0.97 -11.52
N GLY A 46 -3.34 1.01 -10.23
CA GLY A 46 -2.36 0.12 -9.61
C GLY A 46 -2.68 -1.36 -9.81
N VAL A 47 -3.93 -1.76 -9.57
CA VAL A 47 -4.42 -3.12 -9.79
C VAL A 47 -4.37 -3.51 -11.28
N LEU A 48 -4.73 -2.60 -12.18
CA LEU A 48 -4.64 -2.87 -13.62
C LEU A 48 -3.19 -3.07 -14.07
N THR A 49 -2.28 -2.23 -13.57
CA THR A 49 -0.84 -2.32 -13.82
C THR A 49 -0.28 -3.66 -13.33
N GLY A 50 -0.76 -4.16 -12.19
CA GLY A 50 -0.37 -5.45 -11.66
C GLY A 50 -0.71 -6.62 -12.59
N ARG A 51 -1.80 -6.54 -13.34
CA ARG A 51 -2.15 -7.56 -14.35
C ARG A 51 -1.16 -7.58 -15.51
N VAL A 52 -0.68 -6.41 -15.91
CA VAL A 52 0.30 -6.25 -17.01
C VAL A 52 1.70 -6.69 -16.58
N LEU A 53 2.11 -6.41 -15.33
CA LEU A 53 3.44 -6.76 -14.82
C LEU A 53 3.59 -8.23 -14.39
N ARG A 54 2.50 -8.99 -14.30
CA ARG A 54 2.48 -10.43 -13.93
C ARG A 54 3.53 -11.30 -14.65
N PRO A 55 3.76 -11.19 -15.97
CA PRO A 55 4.70 -12.07 -16.67
C PRO A 55 6.15 -11.88 -16.20
N LEU A 56 6.50 -10.66 -15.78
CA LEU A 56 7.85 -10.25 -15.41
C LEU A 56 8.19 -10.60 -13.96
N VAL A 57 7.18 -10.57 -13.08
CA VAL A 57 7.39 -10.59 -11.62
C VAL A 57 7.07 -11.95 -10.98
N HIS A 58 6.19 -12.73 -11.61
CA HIS A 58 5.65 -13.95 -11.02
C HIS A 58 6.41 -15.19 -11.48
N ARG A 59 6.82 -16.02 -10.51
CA ARG A 59 7.46 -17.31 -10.79
C ARG A 59 6.41 -18.43 -10.91
N PRO A 60 6.66 -19.46 -11.75
CA PRO A 60 5.86 -20.68 -11.76
C PRO A 60 5.90 -21.34 -10.36
N ARG A 61 4.73 -21.77 -9.88
CA ARG A 61 4.61 -22.43 -8.57
C ARG A 61 5.15 -23.84 -8.70
N ARG A 62 6.32 -24.11 -8.11
CA ARG A 62 6.79 -25.50 -7.93
C ARG A 62 5.82 -26.23 -6.99
N GLU A 63 5.26 -27.34 -7.47
CA GLU A 63 4.45 -28.21 -6.63
C GLU A 63 5.32 -28.79 -5.50
N PRO A 64 4.90 -28.69 -4.23
CA PRO A 64 5.60 -29.35 -3.14
C PRO A 64 5.48 -30.86 -3.33
N GLY A 65 6.53 -31.49 -3.86
CA GLY A 65 6.57 -32.93 -4.15
C GLY A 65 6.98 -33.30 -5.58
N ALA A 66 7.13 -32.34 -6.49
CA ALA A 66 7.62 -32.66 -7.84
C ALA A 66 9.10 -33.12 -7.76
N PRO A 67 9.44 -34.36 -8.15
CA PRO A 67 10.80 -34.87 -8.07
C PRO A 67 11.75 -33.99 -8.87
N SER A 68 12.87 -33.60 -8.26
CA SER A 68 13.86 -32.65 -8.79
C SER A 68 14.66 -33.17 -10.01
N GLY A 69 14.16 -34.17 -10.74
CA GLY A 69 14.85 -34.80 -11.86
C GLY A 69 13.97 -35.60 -12.83
N ALA A 70 12.64 -35.61 -12.69
CA ALA A 70 11.78 -36.35 -13.62
C ALA A 70 11.34 -35.48 -14.81
N ALA A 71 12.31 -35.03 -15.61
CA ALA A 71 11.99 -34.47 -16.92
C ALA A 71 12.02 -35.57 -17.98
N ALA A 72 10.85 -35.77 -18.59
CA ALA A 72 10.68 -36.13 -20.00
C ALA A 72 10.72 -37.62 -20.43
N SER A 73 9.79 -38.44 -19.96
CA SER A 73 9.41 -39.68 -20.68
C SER A 73 7.90 -39.96 -20.79
N GLY A 74 7.03 -39.06 -20.33
CA GLY A 74 5.58 -39.18 -20.50
C GLY A 74 5.08 -38.47 -21.77
N PRO A 75 3.97 -38.93 -22.39
CA PRO A 75 3.38 -38.26 -23.55
C PRO A 75 3.04 -36.81 -23.19
N ALA A 76 3.48 -35.88 -24.03
CA ALA A 76 3.24 -34.46 -23.83
C ALA A 76 1.73 -34.20 -23.77
N LEU A 77 1.23 -33.82 -22.59
CA LEU A 77 -0.19 -33.48 -22.41
C LEU A 77 -0.59 -32.39 -23.43
N PRO A 78 -1.79 -32.51 -24.04
CA PRO A 78 -2.26 -31.53 -25.00
C PRO A 78 -2.40 -30.14 -24.35
N SER A 79 -2.26 -29.08 -25.15
CA SER A 79 -2.18 -27.69 -24.66
C SER A 79 -3.40 -27.23 -23.84
N TRP A 80 -4.57 -27.82 -24.07
CA TRP A 80 -5.80 -27.57 -23.30
C TRP A 80 -5.83 -28.30 -21.95
N ALA A 81 -5.12 -29.43 -21.83
CA ALA A 81 -4.97 -30.20 -20.60
C ALA A 81 -3.85 -29.66 -19.70
N ARG A 82 -2.94 -28.83 -20.25
CA ARG A 82 -1.99 -28.06 -19.45
C ARG A 82 -2.74 -27.04 -18.61
N ARG A 83 -3.01 -27.40 -17.36
CA ARG A 83 -3.41 -26.46 -16.31
C ARG A 83 -2.38 -25.34 -16.32
N LYS A 84 -2.77 -24.10 -16.63
CA LYS A 84 -1.89 -22.93 -16.46
C LYS A 84 -1.46 -22.92 -15.01
N GLU A 85 -0.17 -23.18 -14.77
CA GLU A 85 0.36 -23.10 -13.42
C GLU A 85 0.04 -21.72 -12.84
N PRO A 86 -0.53 -21.65 -11.62
CA PRO A 86 -0.83 -20.38 -11.00
C PRO A 86 0.50 -19.66 -10.73
N ARG A 87 0.79 -18.65 -11.54
CA ARG A 87 1.90 -17.73 -11.32
C ARG A 87 1.54 -16.85 -10.13
N VAL A 88 2.44 -16.75 -9.15
CA VAL A 88 2.19 -16.01 -7.90
C VAL A 88 3.28 -14.93 -7.72
N ALA A 89 2.90 -13.78 -7.19
CA ALA A 89 3.83 -12.69 -6.89
C ALA A 89 4.93 -13.15 -5.92
N THR A 90 6.18 -12.78 -6.22
CA THR A 90 7.34 -13.17 -5.41
C THR A 90 7.36 -12.40 -4.07
N ARG A 91 7.91 -13.02 -3.01
CA ARG A 91 8.15 -12.35 -1.71
C ARG A 91 8.88 -11.02 -1.86
N ALA A 92 9.97 -11.04 -2.62
CA ALA A 92 10.79 -9.85 -2.87
C ALA A 92 9.99 -8.70 -3.49
N SER A 93 9.08 -8.99 -4.43
CA SER A 93 8.26 -7.99 -5.12
C SER A 93 7.27 -7.34 -4.16
N VAL A 94 6.60 -8.13 -3.31
CA VAL A 94 5.70 -7.59 -2.28
C VAL A 94 6.48 -6.75 -1.27
N SER A 95 7.63 -7.22 -0.81
CA SER A 95 8.51 -6.45 0.08
C SER A 95 8.99 -5.14 -0.56
N ALA A 96 9.33 -5.16 -1.85
CA ALA A 96 9.75 -3.96 -2.58
C ALA A 96 8.63 -2.92 -2.65
N LEU A 97 7.38 -3.35 -2.88
CA LEU A 97 6.23 -2.43 -2.84
C LEU A 97 5.97 -1.88 -1.45
N VAL A 98 6.09 -2.68 -0.39
CA VAL A 98 5.96 -2.17 0.99
C VAL A 98 7.03 -1.12 1.28
N LEU A 99 8.29 -1.37 0.91
CA LEU A 99 9.37 -0.40 1.05
C LEU A 99 9.14 0.86 0.19
N ALA A 100 8.59 0.71 -1.01
CA ALA A 100 8.22 1.83 -1.85
C ALA A 100 7.16 2.70 -1.15
N VAL A 101 6.10 2.12 -0.57
CA VAL A 101 5.10 2.88 0.21
C VAL A 101 5.74 3.59 1.41
N SER A 102 6.63 2.92 2.14
CA SER A 102 7.37 3.51 3.27
C SER A 102 8.16 4.76 2.87
N ALA A 103 8.68 4.82 1.65
CA ALA A 103 9.39 6.01 1.16
C ALA A 103 8.44 7.05 0.54
N LEU A 104 7.45 6.59 -0.22
CA LEU A 104 6.54 7.45 -0.99
C LEU A 104 5.60 8.24 -0.09
N LEU A 105 5.13 7.69 1.02
CA LEU A 105 4.19 8.38 1.91
C LEU A 105 4.78 9.68 2.53
N PRO A 106 5.96 9.66 3.18
CA PRO A 106 6.55 10.89 3.72
C PRO A 106 6.99 11.84 2.59
N LEU A 107 7.46 11.32 1.46
CA LEU A 107 7.82 12.13 0.31
C LEU A 107 6.59 12.87 -0.27
N ALA A 108 5.45 12.19 -0.36
CA ALA A 108 4.19 12.78 -0.80
C ALA A 108 3.74 13.89 0.16
N LEU A 109 3.90 13.73 1.47
CA LEU A 109 3.57 14.78 2.45
C LEU A 109 4.49 15.98 2.34
N VAL A 110 5.80 15.75 2.20
CA VAL A 110 6.77 16.83 1.97
C VAL A 110 6.42 17.57 0.68
N PHE A 111 6.06 16.85 -0.38
CA PHE A 111 5.58 17.44 -1.63
C PHE A 111 4.31 18.25 -1.42
N VAL A 112 3.29 17.73 -0.74
CA VAL A 112 2.03 18.45 -0.48
C VAL A 112 2.30 19.74 0.31
N ARG A 113 3.14 19.69 1.33
CA ARG A 113 3.57 20.86 2.11
C ARG A 113 4.35 21.89 1.28
N GLY A 114 5.16 21.42 0.34
CA GLY A 114 5.94 22.25 -0.56
C GLY A 114 5.16 22.71 -1.80
N SER A 115 4.01 22.10 -2.09
CA SER A 115 3.33 22.22 -3.39
C SER A 115 2.97 23.66 -3.73
N HIS A 116 2.59 24.45 -2.73
CA HIS A 116 2.29 25.86 -2.89
C HIS A 116 3.50 26.68 -3.32
N ARG A 117 4.69 26.40 -2.77
CA ARG A 117 5.94 27.04 -3.20
C ARG A 117 6.40 26.55 -4.57
N ILE A 118 6.29 25.24 -4.82
CA ILE A 118 6.74 24.59 -6.06
C ILE A 118 5.89 25.03 -7.26
N LEU A 119 4.59 25.22 -7.06
CA LEU A 119 3.63 25.57 -8.10
C LEU A 119 3.37 27.09 -8.18
N GLY A 120 4.25 27.91 -7.60
CA GLY A 120 4.21 29.36 -7.72
C GLY A 120 2.96 30.00 -7.09
N GLY A 121 2.50 29.44 -5.97
CA GLY A 121 1.47 30.03 -5.13
C GLY A 121 2.02 31.22 -4.33
N VAL A 122 1.17 32.21 -4.10
CA VAL A 122 1.50 33.41 -3.32
C VAL A 122 1.01 33.22 -1.88
N PRO A 123 1.82 33.47 -0.84
CA PRO A 123 1.40 33.27 0.55
C PRO A 123 0.04 33.92 0.85
N GLY A 124 -0.90 33.14 1.39
CA GLY A 124 -2.25 33.60 1.71
C GLY A 124 -3.26 33.55 0.55
N ALA A 125 -2.84 33.20 -0.67
CA ALA A 125 -3.72 32.96 -1.80
C ALA A 125 -3.87 31.46 -2.08
N PHE A 126 -5.05 31.04 -2.55
CA PHE A 126 -5.27 29.69 -3.03
C PHE A 126 -4.43 29.42 -4.29
N LEU A 127 -3.99 28.17 -4.46
CA LEU A 127 -3.53 27.73 -5.78
C LEU A 127 -4.69 27.82 -6.76
N THR A 128 -4.38 28.23 -8.00
CA THR A 128 -5.38 28.17 -9.06
C THR A 128 -5.87 26.73 -9.25
N PRO A 129 -7.16 26.52 -9.58
CA PRO A 129 -7.75 25.17 -9.61
C PRO A 129 -6.92 24.17 -10.43
N GLY A 130 -6.43 24.58 -11.60
CA GLY A 130 -5.55 23.75 -12.45
C GLY A 130 -4.30 23.23 -11.74
N ARG A 131 -3.59 24.10 -11.00
CA ARG A 131 -2.38 23.72 -10.26
C ARG A 131 -2.71 22.86 -9.05
N GLN A 132 -3.87 23.07 -8.44
CA GLN A 132 -4.37 22.25 -7.35
C GLN A 132 -4.69 20.81 -7.80
N TRP A 133 -5.34 20.64 -8.95
CA TRP A 133 -5.58 19.32 -9.55
C TRP A 133 -4.28 18.57 -9.84
N ILE A 134 -3.26 19.28 -10.33
CA ILE A 134 -1.93 18.72 -10.57
C ILE A 134 -1.30 18.28 -9.25
N ALA A 135 -1.35 19.11 -8.20
CA ALA A 135 -0.80 18.77 -6.89
C ALA A 135 -1.47 17.51 -6.30
N ILE A 136 -2.80 17.45 -6.32
CA ILE A 136 -3.57 16.28 -5.84
C ILE A 136 -3.16 15.04 -6.64
N THR A 137 -3.14 15.13 -7.97
CA THR A 137 -2.80 14.01 -8.83
C THR A 137 -1.38 13.51 -8.58
N MET A 138 -0.39 14.41 -8.53
CA MET A 138 1.02 14.05 -8.30
C MET A 138 1.28 13.48 -6.91
N ALA A 139 0.55 13.94 -5.89
CA ALA A 139 0.64 13.41 -4.54
C ALA A 139 0.02 12.01 -4.44
N LEU A 140 -1.16 11.82 -5.02
CA LEU A 140 -1.95 10.60 -4.87
C LEU A 140 -1.48 9.46 -5.78
N LEU A 141 -1.14 9.77 -7.04
CA LEU A 141 -0.79 8.78 -8.06
C LEU A 141 0.24 7.75 -7.57
N PRO A 142 1.44 8.13 -7.10
CA PRO A 142 2.45 7.15 -6.73
C PRO A 142 2.04 6.33 -5.50
N VAL A 143 1.41 6.95 -4.51
CA VAL A 143 1.04 6.28 -3.25
C VAL A 143 -0.12 5.32 -3.48
N ALA A 144 -1.22 5.81 -4.06
CA ALA A 144 -2.44 5.04 -4.25
C ALA A 144 -2.26 3.89 -5.26
N ALA A 145 -1.50 4.11 -6.34
CA ALA A 145 -1.23 3.06 -7.33
C ALA A 145 -0.37 1.93 -6.74
N VAL A 146 0.68 2.27 -5.97
CA VAL A 146 1.52 1.25 -5.32
C VAL A 146 0.72 0.47 -4.27
N LEU A 147 -0.15 1.14 -3.50
CA LEU A 147 -1.04 0.47 -2.54
C LEU A 147 -2.03 -0.48 -3.21
N GLY A 148 -2.66 -0.06 -4.32
CA GLY A 148 -3.57 -0.92 -5.08
C GLY A 148 -2.87 -2.16 -5.65
N LEU A 149 -1.67 -1.97 -6.20
CA LEU A 149 -0.82 -3.06 -6.69
C LEU A 149 -0.41 -4.01 -5.55
N LEU A 150 -0.04 -3.46 -4.40
CA LEU A 150 0.37 -4.20 -3.21
C LEU A 150 -0.77 -5.08 -2.69
N PHE A 151 -2.00 -4.54 -2.60
CA PHE A 151 -3.17 -5.33 -2.22
C PHE A 151 -3.40 -6.50 -3.17
N GLN A 152 -3.44 -6.24 -4.48
CA GLN A 152 -3.66 -7.30 -5.47
C GLN A 152 -2.66 -8.44 -5.34
N TRP A 153 -1.36 -8.13 -5.28
CA TRP A 153 -0.31 -9.15 -5.20
C TRP A 153 -0.31 -9.87 -3.85
N ALA A 154 -0.64 -9.19 -2.76
CA ALA A 154 -0.79 -9.82 -1.45
C ALA A 154 -2.01 -10.76 -1.40
N ALA A 155 -3.13 -10.37 -2.01
CA ALA A 155 -4.33 -11.18 -2.11
C ALA A 155 -4.10 -12.42 -2.99
N GLU A 156 -3.42 -12.29 -4.13
CA GLU A 156 -3.00 -13.41 -4.98
C GLU A 156 -2.18 -14.45 -4.19
N ARG A 157 -1.20 -13.98 -3.40
CA ARG A 157 -0.41 -14.85 -2.52
C ARG A 157 -1.25 -15.54 -1.47
N TYR A 158 -2.21 -14.83 -0.86
CA TYR A 158 -3.09 -15.41 0.15
C TYR A 158 -4.00 -16.49 -0.44
N VAL A 159 -4.64 -16.20 -1.59
CA VAL A 159 -5.53 -17.13 -2.29
C VAL A 159 -4.77 -18.36 -2.80
N SER A 160 -3.50 -18.19 -3.20
CA SER A 160 -2.64 -19.31 -3.65
C SER A 160 -2.40 -20.40 -2.58
N THR A 161 -2.71 -20.12 -1.31
CA THR A 161 -2.66 -21.08 -0.21
C THR A 161 -3.97 -21.87 -0.02
N GLY A 162 -4.90 -21.79 -0.98
CA GLY A 162 -6.21 -22.47 -0.93
C GLY A 162 -7.26 -21.72 -0.13
N ARG A 163 -7.04 -20.43 0.16
CA ARG A 163 -7.95 -19.59 0.94
C ARG A 163 -8.81 -18.72 0.02
N SER A 164 -9.97 -18.28 0.49
CA SER A 164 -10.88 -17.44 -0.30
C SER A 164 -10.42 -15.98 -0.40
N LEU A 165 -10.77 -15.34 -1.52
CA LEU A 165 -10.56 -13.90 -1.72
C LEU A 165 -11.36 -13.06 -0.71
N ALA A 166 -12.60 -13.48 -0.40
CA ALA A 166 -13.43 -12.81 0.60
C ALA A 166 -12.74 -12.70 1.97
N ARG A 167 -12.06 -13.77 2.40
CA ARG A 167 -11.29 -13.75 3.66
C ARG A 167 -10.07 -12.83 3.57
N ALA A 168 -9.42 -12.75 2.41
CA ALA A 168 -8.31 -11.81 2.21
C ALA A 168 -8.77 -10.36 2.39
N TYR A 169 -9.91 -10.01 1.76
CA TYR A 169 -10.51 -8.69 1.85
C TYR A 169 -11.00 -8.35 3.25
N ALA A 170 -11.63 -9.31 3.96
CA ALA A 170 -12.06 -9.10 5.34
C ALA A 170 -10.88 -8.80 6.28
N ILE A 171 -9.78 -9.54 6.13
CA ILE A 171 -8.57 -9.33 6.95
C ILE A 171 -7.93 -7.98 6.63
N GLU A 172 -7.79 -7.63 5.35
CA GLU A 172 -7.27 -6.33 4.95
C GLU A 172 -8.16 -5.19 5.47
N SER A 173 -9.47 -5.27 5.23
CA SER A 173 -10.46 -4.27 5.66
C SER A 173 -10.46 -4.09 7.18
N SER A 174 -10.30 -5.18 7.96
CA SER A 174 -10.15 -5.06 9.42
C SER A 174 -8.89 -4.29 9.82
N GLY A 175 -7.78 -4.49 9.10
CA GLY A 175 -6.58 -3.68 9.25
C GLY A 175 -6.85 -2.22 8.91
N GLY A 176 -7.54 -1.97 7.80
CA GLY A 176 -7.93 -0.63 7.34
C GLY A 176 -8.77 0.11 8.37
N ALA A 177 -9.79 -0.55 8.94
CA ALA A 177 -10.61 0.02 10.01
C ALA A 177 -9.77 0.41 11.23
N CYS A 178 -8.86 -0.46 11.68
CA CYS A 178 -7.94 -0.16 12.78
C CYS A 178 -6.99 1.01 12.45
N GLY A 179 -6.49 1.07 11.22
CA GLY A 179 -5.59 2.14 10.76
C GLY A 179 -6.29 3.50 10.70
N GLY A 180 -7.52 3.54 10.17
CA GLY A 180 -8.34 4.75 10.13
C GLY A 180 -8.76 5.22 11.53
N LEU A 181 -9.13 4.29 12.42
CA LEU A 181 -9.45 4.61 13.82
C LEU A 181 -8.22 5.15 14.54
N PHE A 182 -7.06 4.50 14.38
CA PHE A 182 -5.79 4.97 14.94
C PHE A 182 -5.46 6.39 14.47
N ALA A 183 -5.51 6.65 13.15
CA ALA A 183 -5.23 7.97 12.61
C ALA A 183 -6.20 9.02 13.16
N SER A 184 -7.48 8.69 13.27
CA SER A 184 -8.51 9.59 13.81
C SER A 184 -8.29 9.91 15.29
N ILE A 185 -8.05 8.89 16.13
CA ILE A 185 -7.77 9.07 17.56
C ILE A 185 -6.48 9.87 17.76
N ALA A 186 -5.43 9.52 17.02
CA ALA A 186 -4.16 10.20 17.11
C ALA A 186 -4.26 11.70 16.78
N LEU A 187 -5.04 12.05 15.74
CA LEU A 187 -5.33 13.44 15.43
C LEU A 187 -6.09 14.14 16.56
N SER A 188 -7.06 13.47 17.19
CA SER A 188 -7.80 14.00 18.34
C SER A 188 -6.91 14.20 19.57
N CYS A 189 -5.89 13.38 19.74
CA CYS A 189 -4.86 13.55 20.77
C CYS A 189 -3.81 14.63 20.42
N GLY A 190 -3.96 15.34 19.30
CA GLY A 190 -3.04 16.40 18.87
C GLY A 190 -1.81 15.90 18.13
N MET A 191 -1.71 14.60 17.80
CA MET A 191 -0.56 14.06 17.08
C MET A 191 -0.51 14.60 15.65
N SER A 192 0.64 15.16 15.27
CA SER A 192 0.84 15.73 13.93
C SER A 192 0.73 14.68 12.82
N VAL A 193 0.22 15.12 11.65
CA VAL A 193 0.09 14.30 10.43
C VAL A 193 1.44 13.75 9.97
N LEU A 194 2.50 14.55 10.07
CA LEU A 194 3.85 14.13 9.71
C LEU A 194 4.33 12.99 10.62
N LEU A 195 4.11 13.08 11.93
CA LEU A 195 4.52 12.04 12.86
C LEU A 195 3.78 10.73 12.58
N GLN A 196 2.47 10.77 12.33
CA GLN A 196 1.69 9.60 11.91
C GLN A 196 2.25 8.93 10.67
N ALA A 197 2.64 9.73 9.67
CA ALA A 197 3.23 9.22 8.43
C ALA A 197 4.59 8.55 8.66
N LEU A 198 5.45 9.14 9.49
CA LEU A 198 6.75 8.59 9.83
C LEU A 198 6.61 7.27 10.61
N ILE A 199 5.69 7.24 11.57
CA ILE A 199 5.29 6.04 12.31
C ILE A 199 4.83 4.95 11.35
N GLY A 200 3.91 5.29 10.44
CA GLY A 200 3.40 4.37 9.43
C GLY A 200 4.50 3.81 8.53
N SER A 201 5.38 4.69 8.07
CA SER A 201 6.48 4.36 7.16
C SER A 201 7.52 3.45 7.81
N LEU A 202 7.90 3.76 9.04
CA LEU A 202 8.83 2.95 9.83
C LEU A 202 8.23 1.60 10.19
N GLY A 203 6.96 1.55 10.60
CA GLY A 203 6.24 0.31 10.87
C GLY A 203 6.18 -0.61 9.65
N ALA A 204 5.87 -0.07 8.48
CA ALA A 204 5.87 -0.81 7.22
C ALA A 204 7.27 -1.33 6.83
N ALA A 205 8.32 -0.53 7.01
CA ALA A 205 9.70 -0.95 6.74
C ALA A 205 10.15 -2.08 7.68
N LEU A 206 9.83 -1.96 8.98
CA LEU A 206 10.13 -2.97 9.98
C LEU A 206 9.43 -4.30 9.72
N LEU A 207 8.21 -4.30 9.16
CA LEU A 207 7.55 -5.53 8.75
C LEU A 207 8.33 -6.30 7.68
N VAL A 208 8.90 -5.59 6.71
CA VAL A 208 9.74 -6.21 5.68
C VAL A 208 11.01 -6.81 6.28
N LEU A 209 11.62 -6.11 7.23
CA LEU A 209 12.80 -6.60 7.97
C LEU A 209 12.46 -7.83 8.82
N ALA A 210 11.33 -7.82 9.51
CA ALA A 210 10.82 -8.93 10.32
C ALA A 210 10.36 -10.14 9.50
N GLU A 211 10.05 -9.98 8.21
CA GLU A 211 9.76 -11.10 7.31
C GLU A 211 11.06 -11.74 6.77
N ARG A 212 12.19 -11.02 6.78
CA ARG A 212 13.51 -11.49 6.34
C ARG A 212 14.34 -12.13 7.45
N ARG A 213 14.13 -11.73 8.71
CA ARG A 213 14.79 -12.27 9.90
C ARG A 213 13.69 -12.76 10.85
N PRO A 214 13.81 -13.92 11.53
CA PRO A 214 12.83 -14.36 12.52
C PRO A 214 12.91 -13.47 13.78
N LEU A 215 12.55 -12.20 13.67
CA LEU A 215 12.36 -11.30 14.79
C LEU A 215 11.03 -11.68 15.44
N ARG A 216 11.09 -11.92 16.75
CA ARG A 216 9.96 -12.43 17.54
C ARG A 216 8.74 -11.50 17.32
N PRO A 217 7.54 -12.03 17.01
CA PRO A 217 6.34 -11.21 16.79
C PRO A 217 5.98 -10.30 17.97
N ARG A 218 6.47 -10.64 19.18
CA ARG A 218 6.41 -9.79 20.39
C ARG A 218 7.18 -8.48 20.29
N LEU A 219 8.26 -8.41 19.51
CA LEU A 219 9.05 -7.18 19.32
C LEU A 219 8.38 -6.22 18.33
N VAL A 220 7.71 -6.73 17.29
CA VAL A 220 6.94 -5.90 16.36
C VAL A 220 5.68 -5.37 17.04
N ALA A 221 4.98 -6.21 17.81
CA ALA A 221 3.85 -5.79 18.63
C ALA A 221 4.28 -4.79 19.72
N GLY A 222 5.42 -5.05 20.38
CA GLY A 222 6.01 -4.15 21.37
C GLY A 222 6.48 -2.82 20.78
N PHE A 223 6.99 -2.80 19.56
CA PHE A 223 7.40 -1.57 18.87
C PHE A 223 6.18 -0.71 18.49
N LEU A 224 5.13 -1.32 17.95
CA LEU A 224 3.87 -0.61 17.65
C LEU A 224 3.20 -0.08 18.93
N ALA A 225 3.27 -0.82 20.04
CA ALA A 225 2.79 -0.37 21.35
C ALA A 225 3.68 0.73 21.96
N ALA A 226 5.00 0.66 21.79
CA ALA A 226 5.93 1.68 22.26
C ALA A 226 5.80 2.99 21.47
N LEU A 227 5.57 2.91 20.16
CA LEU A 227 5.28 4.07 19.32
C LEU A 227 3.94 4.74 19.68
N TYR A 228 2.97 3.94 20.15
CA TYR A 228 1.69 4.44 20.66
C TYR A 228 1.83 5.13 22.02
N LEU A 229 2.82 4.74 22.84
CA LEU A 229 3.08 5.31 24.17
C LEU A 229 4.04 6.52 24.17
N LEU A 230 4.74 6.75 23.06
CA LEU A 230 5.65 7.88 22.85
C LEU A 230 5.01 9.07 22.11
N ALA A 231 3.73 8.94 21.77
CA ALA A 231 2.88 9.96 21.14
C ALA A 231 1.81 10.44 22.11
#